data_AF-A0A6C1PGE2-F1
#
_entry.id   AF-A0A6C1PGE2-F1
#
_cell.length_a   1.000
_cell.length_b   1.000
_cell.length_c   1.000
_cell.angle_alpha   90.00
_cell.angle_beta   90.00
_cell.angle_gamma   90.00
#
_symmetry.space_group_name_H-M   'P 1'
#
loop_
_entity.id
_entity.type
_entity.pdbx_description
1 polymer ?
#
loop_
_entity_poly.entity_id
_entity_poly.type
_entity_poly.pdbx_seq_one_letter_code
_entity_poly.pdbx_strand_id
1 'polypeptide(L)'
;MAHPSILNDVIGPIMRGPSSSHTAGAYRIARMACDLAGSTPRVIRVTFDPDGSYAPTCTALGVDKAFAAAVMRWEMTDGRYPDAVTAVADAGIDLRFDEGSLEHDHHPNAARIRIECADGRMHEMWARSVGGGIVEYTRVDGRPARFDGRAWTTVVGCP
;
A
#
# COMPACT_ATOMS: atom_id res chain seq x y z
N MET A 1 21.15 4.76 -17.74
CA MET A 1 20.79 4.15 -16.46
C MET A 1 20.76 5.27 -15.42
N ALA A 2 19.72 5.35 -14.60
CA ALA A 2 19.72 6.29 -13.48
C ALA A 2 20.76 5.83 -12.45
N HIS A 3 21.53 6.77 -11.91
CA HIS A 3 22.50 6.48 -10.86
C HIS A 3 21.77 6.27 -9.52
N PRO A 4 22.21 5.31 -8.67
CA PRO A 4 21.62 5.12 -7.36
C PRO A 4 21.81 6.36 -6.49
N SER A 5 20.75 6.77 -5.81
CA SER A 5 20.72 7.91 -4.88
C SER A 5 20.92 7.41 -3.45
N ILE A 6 21.85 8.03 -2.72
CA ILE A 6 22.06 7.73 -1.29
C ILE A 6 20.76 7.88 -0.50
N LEU A 7 19.93 8.89 -0.81
CA LEU A 7 18.72 9.19 -0.04
C LEU A 7 17.52 8.33 -0.45
N ASN A 8 17.48 7.81 -1.67
CA ASN A 8 16.31 7.07 -2.17
C ASN A 8 16.53 5.56 -2.26
N ASP A 9 17.77 5.13 -2.45
CA ASP A 9 18.12 3.72 -2.72
C ASP A 9 18.94 3.07 -1.60
N VAL A 10 19.64 3.86 -0.78
CA VAL A 10 20.55 3.35 0.26
C VAL A 10 20.03 3.62 1.67
N ILE A 11 19.69 4.87 1.97
CA ILE A 11 19.11 5.24 3.25
C ILE A 11 17.60 5.01 3.16
N GLY A 12 17.14 3.94 3.82
CA GLY A 12 15.73 3.61 3.91
C GLY A 12 14.93 4.70 4.64
N PRO A 13 13.59 4.72 4.48
CA PRO A 13 12.74 5.71 5.12
C PRO A 13 12.88 5.67 6.65
N ILE A 14 12.73 6.83 7.29
CA ILE A 14 12.48 6.90 8.72
C ILE A 14 11.13 6.23 8.97
N MET A 15 11.15 5.09 9.65
CA MET A 15 9.99 4.23 9.85
C MET A 15 10.00 3.62 11.25
N ARG A 16 8.84 3.16 11.71
CA ARG A 16 8.77 2.21 12.81
C ARG A 16 9.03 0.81 12.25
N GLY A 17 9.91 0.05 12.90
CA GLY A 17 10.25 -1.32 12.49
C GLY A 17 9.06 -2.29 12.58
N PRO A 18 9.25 -3.57 12.18
CA PRO A 18 10.54 -4.24 12.07
C PRO A 18 11.14 -4.30 10.65
N SER A 19 10.38 -4.04 9.58
CA SER A 19 10.80 -4.40 8.22
C SER A 19 10.50 -3.30 7.19
N SER A 20 11.49 -2.93 6.38
CA SER A 20 11.31 -1.90 5.36
C SER A 20 10.39 -2.34 4.22
N SER A 21 10.46 -3.62 3.83
CA SER A 21 9.59 -4.13 2.77
C SER A 21 8.15 -4.26 3.25
N HIS A 22 7.95 -4.76 4.47
CA HIS A 22 6.62 -5.07 5.01
C HIS A 22 5.94 -3.89 5.67
N THR A 23 6.67 -3.04 6.36
CA THR A 23 6.10 -1.88 7.04
C THR A 23 6.11 -0.66 6.11
N ALA A 24 7.29 -0.19 5.70
CA ALA A 24 7.37 1.00 4.84
C ALA A 24 6.83 0.79 3.42
N GLY A 25 7.07 -0.39 2.84
CA GLY A 25 6.53 -0.75 1.53
C GLY A 25 5.00 -0.83 1.54
N ALA A 26 4.41 -1.55 2.50
CA ALA A 26 2.96 -1.62 2.65
C ALA A 26 2.33 -0.24 2.92
N TYR A 27 2.95 0.57 3.78
CA TYR A 27 2.50 1.93 4.05
C TYR A 27 2.46 2.76 2.77
N ARG A 28 3.54 2.76 1.98
CA ARG A 28 3.61 3.52 0.72
C ARG A 28 2.61 3.04 -0.32
N ILE A 29 2.42 1.71 -0.46
CA ILE A 29 1.35 1.14 -1.29
C ILE A 29 0.00 1.71 -0.83
N ALA A 30 -0.34 1.57 0.45
CA ALA A 30 -1.63 2.04 0.95
C ALA A 30 -1.84 3.55 0.77
N ARG A 31 -0.82 4.39 1.02
CA ARG A 31 -0.87 5.85 0.83
C ARG A 31 -1.17 6.20 -0.62
N MET A 32 -0.40 5.62 -1.55
CA MET A 32 -0.56 5.87 -2.97
C MET A 32 -1.93 5.38 -3.48
N ALA A 33 -2.43 4.25 -2.98
CA ALA A 33 -3.76 3.77 -3.33
C ALA A 33 -4.86 4.77 -2.90
N CYS A 34 -4.75 5.34 -1.70
CA CYS A 34 -5.69 6.35 -1.21
C CYS A 34 -5.61 7.66 -2.02
N ASP A 35 -4.41 8.07 -2.43
CA ASP A 35 -4.23 9.28 -3.25
C ASP A 35 -4.77 9.07 -4.68
N LEU A 36 -4.57 7.90 -5.27
CA LEU A 36 -5.15 7.52 -6.56
C LEU A 36 -6.67 7.44 -6.52
N ALA A 37 -7.25 6.95 -5.43
CA ALA A 37 -8.69 6.93 -5.24
C ALA A 37 -9.29 8.36 -5.20
N GLY A 38 -8.52 9.35 -4.74
CA GLY A 38 -8.89 10.76 -4.81
C GLY A 38 -10.15 11.13 -4.04
N SER A 39 -10.57 10.31 -3.07
CA SER A 39 -11.70 10.51 -2.16
C SER A 39 -11.51 9.66 -0.90
N THR A 40 -12.32 9.91 0.11
CA THR A 40 -12.29 9.16 1.37
C THR A 40 -12.76 7.72 1.13
N PRO A 41 -11.91 6.71 1.42
CA PRO A 41 -12.31 5.31 1.34
C PRO A 41 -13.40 4.98 2.36
N ARG A 42 -14.39 4.19 1.96
CA ARG A 42 -15.38 3.56 2.84
C ARG A 42 -15.02 2.11 3.13
N VAL A 43 -14.57 1.40 2.08
CA VAL A 43 -14.15 0.00 2.17
C VAL A 43 -12.82 -0.14 1.44
N ILE A 44 -11.87 -0.84 2.06
CA ILE A 44 -10.61 -1.20 1.44
C ILE A 44 -10.39 -2.69 1.66
N ARG A 45 -10.27 -3.44 0.57
CA ARG A 45 -9.93 -4.86 0.59
C ARG A 45 -8.56 -5.05 -0.01
N VAL A 46 -7.68 -5.65 0.77
CA VAL A 46 -6.31 -5.96 0.37
C VAL A 46 -6.19 -7.46 0.26
N THR A 47 -5.89 -7.98 -0.93
CA THR A 47 -5.65 -9.40 -1.15
C THR A 47 -4.15 -9.65 -1.24
N PHE A 48 -3.66 -10.60 -0.46
CA PHE A 48 -2.30 -11.13 -0.56
C PHE A 48 -2.31 -12.54 -1.13
N ASP A 49 -1.25 -12.89 -1.85
CA ASP A 49 -1.05 -14.27 -2.28
C ASP A 49 -0.70 -15.15 -1.05
N PRO A 50 -1.37 -16.29 -0.83
CA PRO A 50 -1.06 -17.20 0.29
C PRO A 50 0.38 -17.72 0.26
N ASP A 51 0.95 -17.90 -0.93
CA ASP A 51 2.35 -18.33 -1.13
C ASP A 51 3.32 -17.13 -1.12
N GLY A 52 2.79 -15.91 -0.96
CA GLY A 52 3.55 -14.69 -0.77
C GLY A 52 4.06 -14.51 0.65
N SER A 53 4.85 -13.46 0.85
CA SER A 53 5.42 -13.09 2.16
C SER A 53 4.44 -12.26 2.99
N TYR A 54 3.55 -11.47 2.37
CA TYR A 54 2.60 -10.62 3.10
C TYR A 54 1.51 -11.38 3.83
N ALA A 55 0.91 -12.42 3.23
CA ALA A 55 -0.16 -13.20 3.86
C ALA A 55 0.26 -13.76 5.24
N PRO A 56 1.34 -14.57 5.35
CA PRO A 56 1.72 -15.17 6.64
C PRO A 56 2.28 -14.16 7.66
N THR A 57 2.63 -12.95 7.24
CA THR A 57 3.32 -11.97 8.10
C THR A 57 2.55 -10.68 8.34
N CYS A 58 1.29 -10.59 7.87
CA CYS A 58 0.52 -9.35 7.86
C CYS A 58 0.53 -8.63 9.22
N THR A 59 0.17 -9.34 10.29
CA THR A 59 0.18 -8.79 11.65
C THR A 59 1.57 -8.84 12.29
N ALA A 60 2.34 -9.92 12.08
CA ALA A 60 3.64 -10.11 12.72
C ALA A 60 4.68 -9.05 12.33
N LEU A 61 4.62 -8.55 11.08
CA LEU A 61 5.50 -7.50 10.56
C LEU A 61 4.78 -6.14 10.41
N GLY A 62 3.54 -6.03 10.89
CA GLY A 62 2.79 -4.78 10.96
C GLY A 62 2.37 -4.20 9.61
N VAL A 63 2.14 -5.06 8.61
CA VAL A 63 1.53 -4.70 7.32
C VAL A 63 0.14 -4.13 7.54
N ASP A 64 -0.66 -4.75 8.41
CA ASP A 64 -1.99 -4.29 8.79
C ASP A 64 -1.99 -2.85 9.34
N LYS A 65 -1.09 -2.57 10.30
CA LYS A 65 -0.89 -1.24 10.88
C LYS A 65 -0.38 -0.24 9.87
N ALA A 66 0.51 -0.66 8.96
CA ALA A 66 1.02 0.19 7.89
C ALA A 66 -0.09 0.63 6.93
N PHE A 67 -0.93 -0.31 6.50
CA PHE A 67 -2.12 0.01 5.72
C PHE A 67 -3.07 0.93 6.49
N ALA A 68 -3.36 0.61 7.75
CA ALA A 68 -4.30 1.38 8.55
C ALA A 68 -3.82 2.83 8.78
N ALA A 69 -2.55 3.02 9.15
CA ALA A 69 -1.96 4.34 9.34
C ALA A 69 -2.00 5.17 8.05
N ALA A 70 -1.75 4.53 6.91
CA ALA A 70 -1.81 5.18 5.62
C ALA A 70 -3.21 5.67 5.25
N VAL A 71 -4.23 4.85 5.52
CA VAL A 71 -5.64 5.17 5.33
C VAL A 71 -6.06 6.36 6.20
N MET A 72 -5.62 6.39 7.46
CA MET A 72 -5.84 7.52 8.38
C MET A 72 -5.02 8.77 8.06
N ARG A 73 -4.17 8.72 7.03
CA ARG A 73 -3.21 9.77 6.67
C ARG A 73 -2.25 10.14 7.80
N TRP A 74 -1.88 9.17 8.63
CA TRP A 74 -0.88 9.34 9.68
C TRP A 74 0.51 9.03 9.13
N GLU A 75 1.52 9.76 9.58
CA GLU A 75 2.91 9.46 9.29
C GLU A 75 3.36 8.20 10.02
N MET A 76 4.31 7.44 9.45
CA MET A 76 4.86 6.24 10.13
C MET A 76 5.51 6.57 11.49
N THR A 77 5.96 7.80 11.68
CA THR A 77 6.56 8.27 12.93
C THR A 77 5.52 8.73 13.96
N ASP A 78 4.24 8.87 13.59
CA ASP A 78 3.18 9.33 14.48
C ASP A 78 3.10 8.47 15.75
N GLY A 79 2.95 9.11 16.91
CA GLY A 79 2.83 8.44 18.20
C GLY A 79 1.66 7.47 18.27
N ARG A 80 0.58 7.76 17.51
CA ARG A 80 -0.65 6.97 17.43
C ARG A 80 -0.56 5.77 16.50
N TYR A 81 0.53 5.62 15.73
CA TYR A 81 0.70 4.54 14.75
C TYR A 81 0.35 3.13 15.29
N PRO A 82 0.71 2.75 16.54
CA PRO A 82 0.35 1.44 17.08
C PRO A 82 -1.17 1.16 17.12
N ASP A 83 -1.97 2.22 17.22
CA ASP A 83 -3.43 2.16 17.37
C ASP A 83 -4.18 2.34 16.04
N ALA A 84 -3.45 2.40 14.92
CA ALA A 84 -4.02 2.77 13.62
C ALA A 84 -5.14 1.82 13.16
N VAL A 85 -5.02 0.52 13.40
CA VAL A 85 -6.05 -0.46 13.03
C VAL A 85 -7.37 -0.17 13.75
N THR A 86 -7.31 0.13 15.05
CA THR A 86 -8.48 0.54 15.84
C THR A 86 -9.03 1.86 15.34
N ALA A 87 -8.17 2.85 15.06
CA ALA A 87 -8.60 4.17 14.60
C ALA A 87 -9.31 4.14 13.23
N VAL A 88 -8.91 3.25 12.33
CA VAL A 88 -9.60 3.02 11.05
C VAL A 88 -11.02 2.50 11.28
N ALA A 89 -11.17 1.52 12.19
CA ALA A 89 -12.47 0.98 12.54
C ALA A 89 -13.37 2.03 13.22
N ASP A 90 -12.83 2.82 14.14
CA ASP A 90 -13.54 3.91 14.83
C ASP A 90 -13.98 5.03 13.87
N ALA A 91 -13.21 5.25 12.80
CA ALA A 91 -13.57 6.16 11.72
C ALA A 91 -14.64 5.61 10.77
N GLY A 92 -15.11 4.38 10.97
CA GLY A 92 -16.13 3.73 10.14
C GLY A 92 -15.62 3.23 8.79
N ILE A 93 -14.30 3.08 8.62
CA ILE A 93 -13.68 2.58 7.39
C ILE A 93 -13.47 1.07 7.53
N ASP A 94 -13.99 0.30 6.57
CA ASP A 94 -13.88 -1.15 6.56
C ASP A 94 -12.61 -1.61 5.83
N LEU A 95 -11.51 -1.75 6.59
CA LEU A 95 -10.23 -2.27 6.09
C LEU A 95 -10.13 -3.78 6.33
N ARG A 96 -10.01 -4.56 5.26
CA ARG A 96 -9.93 -6.03 5.30
C ARG A 96 -8.71 -6.55 4.56
N PHE A 97 -8.16 -7.62 5.10
CA PHE A 97 -7.07 -8.38 4.50
C PHE A 97 -7.59 -9.78 4.19
N ASP A 98 -7.54 -10.14 2.91
CA ASP A 98 -7.98 -11.42 2.39
C ASP A 98 -6.77 -12.15 1.78
N GLU A 99 -6.85 -13.48 1.70
CA GLU A 99 -5.87 -14.31 1.00
C GLU A 99 -6.46 -14.80 -0.32
N GLY A 100 -5.67 -14.82 -1.38
CA GLY A 100 -6.09 -15.33 -2.68
C GLY A 100 -5.04 -15.14 -3.76
N SER A 101 -5.09 -15.99 -4.78
CA SER A 101 -4.13 -15.97 -5.90
C SER A 101 -4.09 -14.61 -6.58
N LEU A 102 -2.87 -14.12 -6.83
CA LEU A 102 -2.60 -12.88 -7.54
C LEU A 102 -2.16 -13.18 -8.98
N GLU A 103 -3.12 -13.45 -9.87
CA GLU A 103 -2.89 -13.86 -11.27
C GLU A 103 -1.98 -12.93 -12.11
N HIS A 104 -1.75 -11.70 -11.66
CA HIS A 104 -1.00 -10.68 -12.39
C HIS A 104 0.35 -10.32 -11.76
N ASP A 105 0.67 -10.80 -10.56
CA ASP A 105 1.92 -10.47 -9.88
C ASP A 105 2.30 -11.54 -8.86
N HIS A 106 3.34 -12.32 -9.19
CA HIS A 106 3.89 -13.38 -8.33
C HIS A 106 5.01 -12.88 -7.41
N HIS A 107 5.19 -11.57 -7.28
CA HIS A 107 6.17 -11.02 -6.35
C HIS A 107 5.74 -11.37 -4.90
N PRO A 108 6.67 -11.82 -4.02
CA PRO A 108 6.31 -12.25 -2.66
C PRO A 108 5.61 -11.16 -1.83
N ASN A 109 5.93 -9.89 -2.08
CA ASN A 109 5.30 -8.73 -1.42
C ASN A 109 4.27 -8.02 -2.32
N ALA A 110 3.57 -8.76 -3.18
CA ALA A 110 2.49 -8.21 -4.00
C ALA A 110 1.19 -8.06 -3.20
N ALA A 111 0.38 -7.10 -3.60
CA ALA A 111 -0.93 -6.85 -3.05
C ALA A 111 -1.89 -6.39 -4.16
N ARG A 112 -3.10 -6.94 -4.16
CA ARG A 112 -4.23 -6.38 -4.89
C ARG A 112 -5.07 -5.53 -3.94
N ILE A 113 -5.30 -4.26 -4.27
CA ILE A 113 -6.07 -3.33 -3.45
C ILE A 113 -7.35 -2.97 -4.19
N ARG A 114 -8.49 -3.18 -3.55
CA ARG A 114 -9.80 -2.69 -4.01
C ARG A 114 -10.31 -1.63 -3.04
N ILE A 115 -10.66 -0.47 -3.57
CA ILE A 115 -11.17 0.66 -2.78
C ILE A 115 -12.56 1.02 -3.28
N GLU A 116 -13.52 1.09 -2.36
CA GLU A 116 -14.82 1.72 -2.56
C GLU A 116 -14.82 3.05 -1.81
N CYS A 117 -15.00 4.14 -2.54
CA CYS A 117 -15.02 5.50 -1.99
C CYS A 117 -16.41 5.90 -1.51
N ALA A 118 -16.48 6.86 -0.58
CA ALA A 118 -17.76 7.39 -0.09
C ALA A 118 -18.61 8.06 -1.19
N ASP A 119 -17.99 8.50 -2.29
CA ASP A 119 -18.67 9.07 -3.46
C ASP A 119 -19.12 8.01 -4.50
N GLY A 120 -18.94 6.72 -4.20
CA GLY A 120 -19.33 5.60 -5.05
C GLY A 120 -18.29 5.19 -6.09
N ARG A 121 -17.15 5.89 -6.22
CA ARG A 121 -16.07 5.45 -7.09
C ARG A 121 -15.43 4.17 -6.58
N MET A 122 -15.05 3.31 -7.51
CA MET A 122 -14.35 2.06 -7.23
C MET A 122 -13.03 2.03 -7.99
N HIS A 123 -11.98 1.59 -7.30
CA HIS A 123 -10.67 1.41 -7.90
C HIS A 123 -10.09 0.04 -7.56
N GLU A 124 -9.36 -0.53 -8.51
CA GLU A 124 -8.63 -1.78 -8.33
C GLU A 124 -7.18 -1.61 -8.79
N MET A 125 -6.25 -1.97 -7.92
CA MET A 125 -4.82 -1.72 -8.14
C MET A 125 -3.99 -2.94 -7.77
N TRP A 126 -2.89 -3.13 -8.49
CA TRP A 126 -1.85 -4.09 -8.14
C TRP A 126 -0.55 -3.35 -7.88
N ALA A 127 0.05 -3.64 -6.75
CA ALA A 127 1.32 -3.07 -6.36
C ALA A 127 2.16 -4.09 -5.61
N ARG A 128 3.48 -3.85 -5.60
CA ARG A 128 4.44 -4.70 -4.92
C ARG A 128 5.51 -3.88 -4.22
N SER A 129 6.00 -4.39 -3.09
CA SER A 129 7.16 -3.85 -2.38
C SER A 129 8.42 -4.59 -2.79
N VAL A 130 9.34 -3.91 -3.47
CA VAL A 130 10.55 -4.51 -4.09
C VAL A 130 11.80 -4.43 -3.20
N GLY A 131 11.65 -4.04 -1.93
CA GLY A 131 12.75 -3.94 -0.95
C GLY A 131 13.16 -2.50 -0.66
N GLY A 132 13.80 -2.25 0.49
CA GLY A 132 14.20 -0.90 0.93
C GLY A 132 13.04 0.09 1.14
N GLY A 133 11.80 -0.40 1.19
CA GLY A 133 10.59 0.43 1.20
C GLY A 133 10.18 0.95 -0.18
N ILE A 134 10.89 0.56 -1.25
CA ILE A 134 10.54 0.91 -2.63
C ILE A 134 9.32 0.09 -3.05
N VAL A 135 8.40 0.71 -3.78
CA VAL A 135 7.17 0.09 -4.25
C VAL A 135 7.04 0.26 -5.76
N GLU A 136 6.26 -0.57 -6.42
CA GLU A 136 5.92 -0.43 -7.83
C GLU A 136 4.44 -0.77 -8.01
N TYR A 137 3.69 0.11 -8.65
CA TYR A 137 2.34 -0.17 -9.16
C TYR A 137 2.44 -0.75 -10.56
N THR A 138 1.84 -1.92 -10.76
CA THR A 138 1.88 -2.67 -12.02
C THR A 138 0.57 -2.58 -12.79
N ARG A 139 -0.55 -2.29 -12.10
CA ARG A 139 -1.87 -2.14 -12.74
C ARG A 139 -2.77 -1.20 -11.93
N VAL A 140 -3.56 -0.38 -12.62
CA VAL A 140 -4.62 0.46 -12.05
C VAL A 140 -5.84 0.37 -12.97
N ASP A 141 -6.99 0.03 -12.40
CA ASP A 141 -8.30 -0.07 -13.08
C ASP A 141 -8.23 -0.88 -14.38
N GLY A 142 -7.61 -2.07 -14.28
CA GLY A 142 -7.43 -3.00 -15.39
C GLY A 142 -6.30 -2.64 -16.37
N ARG A 143 -5.70 -1.46 -16.28
CA ARG A 143 -4.67 -0.98 -17.21
C ARG A 143 -3.25 -1.15 -16.65
N PRO A 144 -2.27 -1.60 -17.44
CA PRO A 144 -0.88 -1.63 -17.01
C PRO A 144 -0.41 -0.26 -16.55
N ALA A 145 0.31 -0.23 -15.43
CA ALA A 145 0.89 0.96 -14.85
C ALA A 145 2.37 0.69 -14.51
N ARG A 146 3.16 1.76 -14.40
CA ARG A 146 4.53 1.68 -13.90
C ARG A 146 4.93 2.98 -13.23
N PHE A 147 4.68 3.07 -11.94
CA PHE A 147 5.15 4.17 -11.09
C PHE A 147 5.50 3.65 -9.70
N ASP A 148 6.47 4.29 -9.06
CA ASP A 148 7.19 3.78 -7.89
C ASP A 148 7.24 4.76 -6.70
N GLY A 149 6.53 5.88 -6.82
CA GLY A 149 6.46 6.92 -5.79
C GLY A 149 7.74 7.74 -5.62
N ARG A 150 8.74 7.60 -6.51
CA ARG A 150 10.00 8.37 -6.44
C ARG A 150 9.90 9.80 -6.96
N ALA A 151 8.85 10.09 -7.72
CA ALA A 151 8.57 11.40 -8.28
C ALA A 151 7.07 11.68 -8.27
N TRP A 152 6.72 12.97 -8.25
CA TRP A 152 5.37 13.41 -8.52
C TRP A 152 4.92 12.88 -9.88
N THR A 153 3.84 12.12 -9.88
CA THR A 153 3.30 11.47 -11.07
C THR A 153 1.84 11.86 -11.22
N THR A 154 1.47 12.42 -12.37
CA THR A 154 0.08 12.70 -12.70
C THR A 154 -0.48 11.55 -13.53
N VAL A 155 -1.56 10.94 -13.05
CA VAL A 155 -2.31 9.91 -13.80
C VAL A 155 -3.53 10.57 -14.42
N VAL A 156 -3.70 10.41 -15.74
CA VAL A 156 -4.85 10.94 -16.48
C VAL A 156 -5.67 9.78 -17.02
N GLY A 157 -6.89 9.63 -16.53
CA GLY A 157 -7.86 8.68 -17.07
C GLY A 157 -8.54 9.27 -18.30
N CYS A 158 -8.31 8.67 -19.46
CA CYS A 158 -9.03 9.02 -20.69
C CYS A 158 -10.19 8.02 -20.92
N PRO A 159 -11.35 8.48 -21.42
CA PRO A 159 -12.45 7.62 -21.83
C PRO A 159 -12.03 6.50 -22.79
#